data_AF-A0A7J4I9N3-F1
#
_entry.id   AF-A0A7J4I9N3-F1
#
_cell.length_a   1.000
_cell.length_b   1.000
_cell.length_c   1.000
_cell.angle_alpha   90.00
_cell.angle_beta   90.00
_cell.angle_gamma   90.00
#
_symmetry.space_group_name_H-M   'P 1'
#
loop_
_entity.id
_entity.type
_entity.pdbx_description
1 polymer ?
#
loop_
_entity_poly.entity_id
_entity_poly.type
_entity_poly.pdbx_seq_one_letter_code
_entity_poly.pdbx_strand_id
1 'polypeptide(L)'
;MTNRFNVDTYESLLSNKNIYVALQKDFVFELRNKIKAIYGTLSSYNKNELKLKPCTFRYMFKKYAMTFQFSRIVKMSLDVGIPKEVVFDKIIGFRSSGSHSNGIIKIPRIIKIDEDFLEGYSLYLAEGDTGLSGKKTPRKFRFTNSEIYVINHFIGWIRKYLPNLDFYINVIIPKDKDFQNIEKEHILQELNLPQNKIKFSSGSYNKKVKYRVCVDRSIVIDLFLSMEKTVKDISLIYPDYASSYVRGIMIGEGTAYFNKYFYIKLEMKNEREVKFISHLLKNFNILHTIKERNDRLGMWTIFIGRRESILEFNRLVGFGVHIKRQAVLDRIIDSISVNPDVAVTTRLLVAKAEKK
;
A
#
# COMPACT_ATOMS: atom_id res chain seq x y z
N MET A 1 17.58 -8.70 17.92
CA MET A 1 16.26 -8.28 18.47
C MET A 1 15.18 -8.94 17.63
N THR A 2 14.38 -9.80 18.26
CA THR A 2 13.61 -10.90 17.66
C THR A 2 12.16 -10.51 17.34
N ASN A 3 11.71 -10.75 16.10
CA ASN A 3 10.31 -10.94 15.65
C ASN A 3 9.18 -10.34 16.52
N ARG A 4 8.99 -9.02 16.57
CA ARG A 4 7.96 -8.44 17.46
C ARG A 4 6.55 -8.35 16.89
N PHE A 5 6.35 -8.23 15.58
CA PHE A 5 5.00 -8.09 15.02
C PHE A 5 4.79 -8.96 13.79
N ASN A 6 3.99 -10.00 13.96
CA ASN A 6 3.53 -10.87 12.87
C ASN A 6 2.02 -10.72 12.74
N VAL A 7 1.54 -10.50 11.52
CA VAL A 7 0.12 -10.43 11.21
C VAL A 7 -0.28 -11.71 10.50
N ASP A 8 -1.28 -12.41 11.05
CA ASP A 8 -1.99 -13.44 10.30
C ASP A 8 -2.93 -12.74 9.30
N THR A 9 -2.54 -12.81 8.03
CA THR A 9 -3.25 -12.16 6.93
C THR A 9 -4.59 -12.84 6.66
N TYR A 10 -4.73 -14.12 6.99
CA TYR A 10 -5.97 -14.85 6.78
C TYR A 10 -6.99 -14.42 7.82
N GLU A 11 -6.58 -14.28 9.09
CA GLU A 11 -7.43 -13.70 10.13
C GLU A 11 -7.87 -12.27 9.77
N SER A 12 -6.94 -11.45 9.28
CA SER A 12 -7.21 -10.05 8.93
C SER A 12 -8.20 -9.92 7.76
N LEU A 13 -8.13 -10.83 6.78
CA LEU A 13 -9.04 -10.87 5.63
C LEU A 13 -10.38 -11.56 5.92
N LEU A 14 -10.51 -12.31 7.01
CA LEU A 14 -11.66 -13.18 7.28
C LEU A 14 -12.98 -12.40 7.38
N SER A 15 -12.95 -11.19 7.94
CA SER A 15 -14.15 -10.36 8.12
C SER A 15 -14.63 -9.72 6.80
N ASN A 16 -13.80 -9.68 5.76
CA ASN A 16 -14.10 -8.98 4.52
C ASN A 16 -14.97 -9.84 3.58
N LYS A 17 -16.24 -9.45 3.44
CA LYS A 17 -17.24 -10.15 2.63
C LYS A 17 -16.93 -10.18 1.12
N ASN A 18 -16.02 -9.33 0.64
CA ASN A 18 -15.62 -9.28 -0.76
C ASN A 18 -14.53 -10.30 -1.11
N ILE A 19 -13.99 -11.01 -0.11
CA ILE A 19 -12.89 -11.96 -0.30
C ILE A 19 -13.43 -13.35 -0.59
N TYR A 20 -12.83 -13.97 -1.60
CA TYR A 20 -13.09 -15.34 -1.99
C TYR A 20 -11.77 -16.12 -2.00
N VAL A 21 -11.84 -17.38 -1.62
CA VAL A 21 -10.69 -18.29 -1.58
C VAL A 21 -10.91 -19.46 -2.52
N ALA A 22 -9.84 -19.89 -3.18
CA ALA A 22 -9.78 -21.19 -3.82
C ALA A 22 -9.27 -22.25 -2.86
N LEU A 23 -9.88 -23.43 -2.89
CA LEU A 23 -9.56 -24.54 -1.98
C LEU A 23 -9.06 -25.77 -2.73
N GLN A 24 -8.32 -26.63 -2.04
CA GLN A 24 -7.98 -27.97 -2.52
C GLN A 24 -9.24 -28.79 -2.81
N LYS A 25 -9.26 -29.51 -3.95
CA LYS A 25 -10.43 -30.28 -4.41
C LYS A 25 -10.89 -31.32 -3.40
N ASP A 26 -9.93 -32.04 -2.81
CA ASP A 26 -10.23 -33.12 -1.85
C ASP A 26 -10.86 -32.57 -0.57
N PHE A 27 -10.40 -31.40 -0.11
CA PHE A 27 -11.01 -30.72 1.03
C PHE A 27 -12.45 -30.26 0.73
N VAL A 28 -12.73 -29.77 -0.48
CA VAL A 28 -14.10 -29.42 -0.88
C VAL A 28 -15.01 -30.66 -0.88
N PHE A 29 -14.49 -31.82 -1.31
CA PHE A 29 -15.22 -33.08 -1.26
C PHE A 29 -15.45 -33.56 0.18
N GLU A 30 -14.44 -33.50 1.03
CA GLU A 30 -14.52 -33.81 2.45
C GLU A 30 -15.58 -32.95 3.15
N LEU A 31 -15.50 -31.62 3.01
CA LEU A 31 -16.45 -30.68 3.59
C LEU A 31 -17.88 -30.98 3.13
N ARG A 32 -18.07 -31.26 1.83
CA ARG A 32 -19.38 -31.63 1.28
C ARG A 32 -19.94 -32.90 1.94
N ASN A 33 -19.10 -33.90 2.17
CA ASN A 33 -19.52 -35.15 2.77
C ASN A 33 -19.85 -34.98 4.26
N LYS A 34 -19.04 -34.22 5.00
CA LYS A 34 -19.31 -33.88 6.40
C LYS A 34 -20.62 -33.11 6.57
N ILE A 35 -20.89 -32.12 5.71
CA ILE A 35 -22.18 -31.40 5.71
C ILE A 35 -23.34 -32.37 5.48
N LYS A 36 -23.23 -33.29 4.52
CA LYS A 36 -24.28 -34.28 4.26
C LYS A 36 -24.47 -35.26 5.42
N ALA A 37 -23.39 -35.65 6.09
CA ALA A 37 -23.47 -36.57 7.23
C ALA A 37 -24.26 -35.96 8.40
N ILE A 38 -24.09 -34.66 8.66
CA ILE A 38 -24.75 -33.97 9.79
C ILE A 38 -26.15 -33.48 9.41
N TYR A 39 -26.33 -32.92 8.21
CA TYR A 39 -27.56 -32.22 7.82
C TYR A 39 -28.41 -32.98 6.78
N GLY A 40 -27.99 -34.20 6.40
CA GLY A 40 -28.61 -35.06 5.39
C GLY A 40 -28.34 -34.61 3.95
N THR A 41 -28.66 -33.35 3.64
CA THR A 41 -28.44 -32.77 2.30
C THR A 41 -27.83 -31.38 2.34
N LEU A 42 -27.12 -31.05 1.26
CA LEU A 42 -26.65 -29.69 0.98
C LEU A 42 -27.82 -28.67 1.01
N SER A 43 -28.98 -29.03 0.44
CA SER A 43 -30.16 -28.17 0.42
C SER A 43 -30.71 -27.89 1.83
N SER A 44 -30.74 -28.91 2.69
CA SER A 44 -31.16 -28.79 4.09
C SER A 44 -30.25 -27.83 4.87
N TYR A 45 -28.93 -28.04 4.79
CA TYR A 45 -27.94 -27.15 5.39
C TYR A 45 -28.08 -25.71 4.90
N ASN A 46 -28.27 -25.50 3.58
CA ASN A 46 -28.48 -24.16 3.05
C ASN A 46 -29.77 -23.51 3.57
N LYS A 47 -30.87 -24.26 3.68
CA LYS A 47 -32.15 -23.73 4.17
C LYS A 47 -32.05 -23.32 5.64
N ASN A 48 -31.39 -24.14 6.46
CA ASN A 48 -31.38 -23.99 7.91
C ASN A 48 -30.26 -23.03 8.37
N GLU A 49 -29.05 -23.16 7.82
CA GLU A 49 -27.85 -22.51 8.36
C GLU A 49 -27.40 -21.28 7.55
N LEU A 50 -27.38 -21.38 6.22
CA LEU A 50 -26.82 -20.32 5.37
C LEU A 50 -27.86 -19.35 4.80
N LYS A 51 -29.11 -19.78 4.69
CA LYS A 51 -30.26 -19.03 4.17
C LYS A 51 -29.98 -18.36 2.81
N LEU A 52 -29.22 -19.03 1.93
CA LEU A 52 -28.92 -18.50 0.58
C LEU A 52 -29.98 -18.94 -0.43
N LYS A 53 -30.07 -18.21 -1.54
CA LYS A 53 -30.88 -18.63 -2.69
C LYS A 53 -30.42 -20.02 -3.17
N PRO A 54 -31.33 -20.99 -3.37
CA PRO A 54 -30.97 -22.39 -3.69
C PRO A 54 -30.04 -22.54 -4.91
N CYS A 55 -30.26 -21.73 -5.95
CA CYS A 55 -29.45 -21.73 -7.17
C CYS A 55 -27.98 -21.34 -6.90
N THR A 56 -27.75 -20.35 -6.04
CA THR A 56 -26.41 -19.89 -5.65
C THR A 56 -25.66 -20.97 -4.88
N PHE A 57 -26.32 -21.61 -3.91
CA PHE A 57 -25.67 -22.63 -3.08
C PHE A 57 -25.32 -23.90 -3.87
N ARG A 58 -26.22 -24.40 -4.71
CA ARG A 58 -25.93 -25.55 -5.57
C ARG A 58 -24.76 -25.28 -6.52
N TYR A 59 -24.65 -24.06 -7.03
CA TYR A 59 -23.56 -23.66 -7.91
C TYR A 59 -22.20 -23.69 -7.19
N MET A 60 -22.14 -23.31 -5.91
CA MET A 60 -20.90 -23.31 -5.12
C MET A 60 -20.20 -24.67 -5.04
N PHE A 61 -20.95 -25.77 -5.11
CA PHE A 61 -20.40 -27.13 -5.04
C PHE A 61 -20.36 -27.84 -6.41
N LYS A 62 -20.59 -27.13 -7.52
CA LYS A 62 -20.38 -27.71 -8.86
C LYS A 62 -18.89 -27.92 -9.12
N LYS A 63 -18.53 -28.94 -9.90
CA LYS A 63 -17.16 -29.38 -10.26
C LYS A 63 -16.22 -28.24 -10.73
N TYR A 64 -16.76 -27.11 -11.18
CA TYR A 64 -16.01 -25.96 -11.71
C TYR A 64 -16.00 -24.73 -10.78
N ALA A 65 -16.84 -24.68 -9.74
CA ALA A 65 -16.88 -23.57 -8.80
C ALA A 65 -15.85 -23.82 -7.69
N MET A 66 -14.58 -23.50 -7.99
CA MET A 66 -13.46 -23.72 -7.08
C MET A 66 -13.22 -22.52 -6.13
N THR A 67 -14.12 -21.53 -6.07
CA THR A 67 -13.94 -20.35 -5.22
C THR A 67 -15.14 -20.07 -4.35
N PHE A 68 -14.87 -19.81 -3.07
CA PHE A 68 -15.86 -19.67 -2.01
C PHE A 68 -15.66 -18.34 -1.30
N GLN A 69 -16.74 -17.68 -0.86
CA GLN A 69 -16.60 -16.53 0.02
C GLN A 69 -15.87 -16.97 1.30
N PHE A 70 -14.85 -16.22 1.71
CA PHE A 70 -13.90 -16.69 2.72
C PHE A 70 -14.52 -16.88 4.10
N SER A 71 -15.20 -15.85 4.63
CA SER A 71 -15.95 -15.95 5.89
C SER A 71 -16.95 -17.10 5.90
N ARG A 72 -17.61 -17.31 4.77
CA ARG A 72 -18.63 -18.35 4.62
C ARG A 72 -18.01 -19.75 4.69
N ILE A 73 -16.90 -19.98 3.99
CA ILE A 73 -16.31 -21.32 3.97
C ILE A 73 -15.72 -21.71 5.32
N VAL A 74 -15.21 -20.73 6.07
CA VAL A 74 -14.78 -20.92 7.45
C VAL A 74 -15.98 -21.27 8.34
N LYS A 75 -17.08 -20.51 8.28
CA LYS A 75 -18.31 -20.86 9.02
C LYS A 75 -18.77 -22.29 8.70
N MET A 76 -18.87 -22.63 7.42
CA MET A 76 -19.33 -23.95 6.98
C MET A 76 -18.45 -25.09 7.51
N SER A 77 -17.15 -24.85 7.61
CA SER A 77 -16.20 -25.81 8.14
C SER A 77 -16.38 -25.97 9.65
N LEU A 78 -16.55 -24.86 10.37
CA LEU A 78 -16.82 -24.87 11.82
C LEU A 78 -18.13 -25.58 12.16
N ASP A 79 -19.19 -25.35 11.39
CA ASP A 79 -20.51 -25.98 11.57
C ASP A 79 -20.44 -27.53 11.48
N VAL A 80 -19.38 -28.08 10.87
CA VAL A 80 -19.14 -29.53 10.77
C VAL A 80 -17.91 -30.02 11.54
N GLY A 81 -17.43 -29.21 12.48
CA GLY A 81 -16.32 -29.56 13.38
C GLY A 81 -14.94 -29.52 12.75
N ILE A 82 -14.75 -28.83 11.62
CA ILE A 82 -13.41 -28.57 11.05
C ILE A 82 -12.89 -27.22 11.59
N PRO A 83 -11.76 -27.21 12.32
CA PRO A 83 -11.14 -25.97 12.80
C PRO A 83 -10.71 -25.04 11.66
N LYS A 84 -10.73 -23.72 11.89
CA LYS A 84 -10.39 -22.72 10.87
C LYS A 84 -8.96 -22.87 10.36
N GLU A 85 -8.04 -23.31 11.19
CA GLU A 85 -6.63 -23.53 10.88
C GLU A 85 -6.49 -24.60 9.79
N VAL A 86 -7.30 -25.67 9.87
CA VAL A 86 -7.36 -26.70 8.82
C VAL A 86 -7.87 -26.10 7.52
N VAL A 87 -8.89 -25.22 7.57
CA VAL A 87 -9.38 -24.52 6.37
C VAL A 87 -8.26 -23.70 5.73
N PHE A 88 -7.50 -22.97 6.55
CA PHE A 88 -6.42 -22.09 6.10
C PHE A 88 -5.35 -22.87 5.33
N ASP A 89 -4.96 -24.04 5.83
CA ASP A 89 -3.95 -24.89 5.19
C ASP A 89 -4.43 -25.48 3.85
N LYS A 90 -5.74 -25.47 3.60
CA LYS A 90 -6.35 -25.95 2.35
C LYS A 90 -6.61 -24.83 1.33
N ILE A 91 -6.29 -23.58 1.65
CA ILE A 91 -6.40 -22.44 0.72
C ILE A 91 -5.26 -22.46 -0.30
N ILE A 92 -5.63 -22.50 -1.58
CA ILE A 92 -4.72 -22.39 -2.72
C ILE A 92 -4.39 -20.93 -3.01
N GLY A 93 -5.37 -20.03 -2.85
CA GLY A 93 -5.19 -18.60 -3.08
C GLY A 93 -6.47 -17.80 -2.91
N PHE A 94 -6.33 -16.48 -3.04
CA PHE A 94 -7.35 -15.48 -2.77
C PHE A 94 -7.71 -14.72 -4.04
N ARG A 95 -8.96 -14.25 -4.10
CA ARG A 95 -9.41 -13.23 -5.03
C ARG A 95 -10.37 -12.29 -4.30
N SER A 96 -10.54 -11.08 -4.83
CA SER A 96 -11.57 -10.16 -4.36
C SER A 96 -12.60 -9.91 -5.45
N SER A 97 -13.86 -9.73 -5.07
CA SER A 97 -14.87 -9.16 -5.95
C SER A 97 -14.44 -7.77 -6.45
N GLY A 98 -14.86 -7.42 -7.67
CA GLY A 98 -14.53 -6.14 -8.30
C GLY A 98 -13.09 -6.01 -8.79
N SER A 99 -12.28 -7.08 -8.78
CA SER A 99 -10.96 -7.14 -9.42
C SER A 99 -11.05 -7.13 -10.94
N HIS A 100 -9.98 -6.69 -11.62
CA HIS A 100 -9.94 -6.65 -13.09
C HIS A 100 -9.84 -8.03 -13.71
N SER A 101 -9.26 -8.96 -12.96
CA SER A 101 -9.19 -10.35 -13.32
C SER A 101 -9.64 -11.20 -12.14
N ASN A 102 -10.27 -12.32 -12.47
CA ASN A 102 -10.71 -13.34 -11.52
C ASN A 102 -9.58 -14.29 -11.07
N GLY A 103 -8.34 -14.04 -11.50
CA GLY A 103 -7.22 -14.90 -11.13
C GLY A 103 -6.94 -14.88 -9.63
N ILE A 104 -6.62 -16.05 -9.09
CA ILE A 104 -6.25 -16.24 -7.69
C ILE A 104 -4.80 -15.82 -7.44
N ILE A 105 -4.51 -15.27 -6.26
CA ILE A 105 -3.16 -14.95 -5.78
C ILE A 105 -2.88 -15.72 -4.50
N LYS A 106 -1.68 -16.27 -4.38
CA LYS A 106 -1.19 -16.82 -3.11
C LYS A 106 -0.70 -15.68 -2.22
N ILE A 107 -1.32 -15.52 -1.05
CA ILE A 107 -0.92 -14.54 -0.04
C ILE A 107 -0.21 -15.30 1.08
N PRO A 108 0.95 -14.82 1.58
CA PRO A 108 1.58 -15.42 2.75
C PRO A 108 0.66 -15.34 3.97
N ARG A 109 0.49 -16.45 4.69
CA ARG A 109 -0.33 -16.48 5.91
C ARG A 109 0.21 -15.51 6.96
N ILE A 110 1.51 -15.47 7.15
CA ILE A 110 2.17 -14.55 8.08
C ILE A 110 2.95 -13.50 7.30
N ILE A 111 2.70 -12.23 7.62
CA ILE A 111 3.53 -11.11 7.20
C ILE A 111 4.16 -10.50 8.46
N LYS A 112 5.49 -10.36 8.43
CA LYS A 112 6.23 -9.65 9.46
C LYS A 112 6.10 -8.14 9.22
N ILE A 113 5.65 -7.41 10.24
CA ILE A 113 5.64 -5.95 10.27
C ILE A 113 6.96 -5.52 10.92
N ASP A 114 7.92 -5.14 10.08
CA ASP A 114 9.17 -4.50 10.44
C ASP A 114 9.22 -3.07 9.85
N GLU A 115 10.32 -2.38 10.08
CA GLU A 115 10.57 -1.01 9.64
C GLU A 115 10.44 -0.88 8.12
N ASP A 116 11.04 -1.81 7.38
CA ASP A 116 10.94 -1.89 5.92
C ASP A 116 9.49 -2.11 5.46
N PHE A 117 8.71 -2.91 6.19
CA PHE A 117 7.30 -3.12 5.87
C PHE A 117 6.54 -1.80 5.95
N LEU A 118 6.74 -1.04 7.03
CA LEU A 118 6.06 0.23 7.26
C LEU A 118 6.45 1.30 6.25
N GLU A 119 7.72 1.40 5.87
CA GLU A 119 8.18 2.33 4.84
C GLU A 119 7.46 2.06 3.50
N GLY A 120 7.46 0.81 3.02
CA GLY A 120 6.77 0.50 1.76
C GLY A 120 5.25 0.55 1.84
N TYR A 121 4.65 0.19 2.98
CA TYR A 121 3.20 0.31 3.21
C TYR A 121 2.75 1.76 3.13
N SER A 122 3.42 2.66 3.86
CA SER A 122 3.07 4.07 3.90
C SER A 122 3.42 4.78 2.58
N LEU A 123 4.50 4.38 1.91
CA LEU A 123 4.81 4.80 0.54
C LEU A 123 3.68 4.43 -0.44
N TYR A 124 3.08 3.24 -0.30
CA TYR A 124 1.90 2.89 -1.07
C TYR A 124 0.69 3.78 -0.73
N LEU A 125 0.48 4.16 0.53
CA LEU A 125 -0.61 5.08 0.88
C LEU A 125 -0.41 6.48 0.27
N ALA A 126 0.84 6.90 0.10
CA ALA A 126 1.19 8.19 -0.50
C ALA A 126 0.95 8.22 -2.02
N GLU A 127 1.46 7.24 -2.76
CA GLU A 127 1.52 7.28 -4.24
C GLU A 127 0.66 6.19 -4.92
N GLY A 128 0.02 5.33 -4.13
CA GLY A 128 -0.81 4.25 -4.61
C GLY A 128 -2.12 4.74 -5.21
N ASP A 129 -2.50 4.15 -6.33
CA ASP A 129 -3.82 4.33 -6.92
C ASP A 129 -4.53 2.99 -7.07
N THR A 130 -5.85 3.02 -6.93
CA THR A 130 -6.71 1.83 -7.04
C THR A 130 -7.27 1.63 -8.45
N GLY A 131 -6.75 2.38 -9.43
CA GLY A 131 -7.19 2.37 -10.82
C GLY A 131 -8.53 3.06 -11.09
N LEU A 132 -9.10 3.78 -10.11
CA LEU A 132 -10.43 4.39 -10.21
C LEU A 132 -10.40 5.84 -10.67
N SER A 133 -10.91 6.08 -11.88
CA SER A 133 -11.78 7.23 -12.13
C SER A 133 -13.15 6.95 -11.51
N GLY A 134 -13.26 7.12 -10.19
CA GLY A 134 -14.49 7.38 -9.42
C GLY A 134 -15.69 6.41 -9.45
N LYS A 135 -15.93 5.56 -10.47
CA LYS A 135 -17.18 4.78 -10.59
C LYS A 135 -17.07 3.44 -11.33
N LYS A 136 -15.95 3.12 -12.00
CA LYS A 136 -15.86 1.89 -12.81
C LYS A 136 -14.99 0.83 -12.14
N THR A 137 -15.65 -0.23 -11.65
CA THR A 137 -15.03 -1.55 -11.58
C THR A 137 -14.35 -1.85 -12.91
N PRO A 138 -13.08 -2.24 -12.90
CA PRO A 138 -12.45 -2.96 -11.78
C PRO A 138 -11.31 -2.24 -11.04
N ARG A 139 -11.20 -2.52 -9.73
CA ARG A 139 -10.10 -2.09 -8.85
C ARG A 139 -8.80 -2.79 -9.25
N LYS A 140 -7.69 -2.05 -9.30
CA LYS A 140 -6.32 -2.55 -9.54
C LYS A 140 -5.36 -1.93 -8.56
N PHE A 141 -4.41 -2.71 -8.05
CA PHE A 141 -3.34 -2.16 -7.23
C PHE A 141 -2.29 -1.56 -8.16
N ARG A 142 -2.06 -0.25 -8.05
CA ARG A 142 -1.07 0.47 -8.83
C ARG A 142 -0.24 1.37 -7.93
N PHE A 143 1.02 1.51 -8.29
CA PHE A 143 1.95 2.45 -7.68
C PHE A 143 2.68 3.15 -8.81
N THR A 144 2.65 4.48 -8.84
CA THR A 144 3.27 5.27 -9.90
C THR A 144 4.27 6.24 -9.31
N ASN A 145 5.49 6.29 -9.85
CA ASN A 145 6.47 7.32 -9.49
C ASN A 145 7.35 7.66 -10.70
N SER A 146 7.97 8.84 -10.71
CA SER A 146 8.91 9.26 -11.77
C SER A 146 10.36 8.89 -11.49
N GLU A 147 10.70 8.53 -10.26
CA GLU A 147 12.05 8.14 -9.88
C GLU A 147 12.19 6.61 -9.88
N ILE A 148 13.09 6.09 -10.72
CA ILE A 148 13.27 4.64 -10.89
C ILE A 148 13.77 3.94 -9.62
N TYR A 149 14.57 4.61 -8.79
CA TYR A 149 15.03 4.08 -7.51
C TYR A 149 13.89 3.82 -6.52
N VAL A 150 12.89 4.72 -6.49
CA VAL A 150 11.68 4.54 -5.67
C VAL A 150 10.88 3.33 -6.16
N ILE A 151 10.85 3.11 -7.48
CA ILE A 151 10.15 1.99 -8.10
C ILE A 151 10.86 0.66 -7.79
N ASN A 152 12.19 0.63 -7.90
CA ASN A 152 12.99 -0.54 -7.56
C ASN A 152 12.88 -0.89 -6.09
N HIS A 153 12.90 0.11 -5.19
CA HIS A 153 12.62 -0.09 -3.78
C HIS A 153 11.24 -0.72 -3.56
N PHE A 154 10.20 -0.18 -4.20
CA PHE A 154 8.84 -0.72 -4.08
C PHE A 154 8.70 -2.14 -4.66
N ILE A 155 9.40 -2.46 -5.75
CA ILE A 155 9.49 -3.82 -6.31
C ILE A 155 10.16 -4.77 -5.31
N GLY A 156 11.27 -4.35 -4.71
CA GLY A 156 11.97 -5.09 -3.66
C GLY A 156 11.06 -5.38 -2.47
N TRP A 157 10.31 -4.36 -2.04
CA TRP A 157 9.32 -4.48 -0.99
C TRP A 157 8.21 -5.49 -1.32
N ILE A 158 7.60 -5.42 -2.52
CA ILE A 158 6.62 -6.42 -2.97
C ILE A 158 7.22 -7.83 -2.96
N ARG A 159 8.44 -8.01 -3.47
CA ARG A 159 9.11 -9.31 -3.51
C ARG A 159 9.39 -9.85 -2.11
N LYS A 160 9.74 -8.99 -1.14
CA LYS A 160 10.02 -9.36 0.25
C LYS A 160 8.76 -9.87 0.97
N TYR A 161 7.64 -9.15 0.85
CA TYR A 161 6.43 -9.46 1.65
C TYR A 161 5.35 -10.21 0.89
N LEU A 162 5.37 -10.19 -0.44
CA LEU A 162 4.40 -10.84 -1.32
C LEU A 162 5.15 -11.55 -2.48
N PRO A 163 6.03 -12.53 -2.20
CA PRO A 163 6.97 -13.10 -3.20
C PRO A 163 6.28 -13.78 -4.40
N ASN A 164 5.05 -14.25 -4.23
CA ASN A 164 4.28 -14.90 -5.29
C ASN A 164 3.35 -13.95 -6.05
N LEU A 165 3.45 -12.64 -5.80
CA LEU A 165 2.59 -11.66 -6.44
C LEU A 165 3.01 -11.40 -7.88
N ASP A 166 2.09 -11.68 -8.80
CA ASP A 166 2.29 -11.37 -10.21
C ASP A 166 2.02 -9.87 -10.48
N PHE A 167 3.06 -9.15 -10.91
CA PHE A 167 2.97 -7.75 -11.32
C PHE A 167 3.65 -7.53 -12.68
N TYR A 168 3.42 -6.35 -13.27
CA TYR A 168 4.16 -5.84 -14.42
C TYR A 168 4.42 -4.34 -14.25
N ILE A 169 5.40 -3.81 -14.97
CA ILE A 169 5.73 -2.39 -15.00
C ILE A 169 5.21 -1.77 -16.30
N ASN A 170 4.43 -0.72 -16.19
CA ASN A 170 4.06 0.12 -17.32
C ASN A 170 4.92 1.40 -17.30
N VAL A 171 5.86 1.50 -18.25
CA VAL A 171 6.68 2.69 -18.48
C VAL A 171 5.87 3.63 -19.37
N ILE A 172 5.53 4.80 -18.84
CA ILE A 172 4.70 5.80 -19.50
C ILE A 172 5.61 6.93 -19.96
N ILE A 173 5.82 7.00 -21.27
CA ILE A 173 6.68 7.97 -21.94
C ILE A 173 5.83 9.19 -22.35
N PRO A 174 6.27 10.43 -22.08
CA PRO A 174 5.66 11.64 -22.64
C PRO A 174 5.50 11.56 -24.16
N LYS A 175 4.34 11.98 -24.70
CA LYS A 175 4.13 11.96 -26.17
C LYS A 175 5.14 12.80 -26.94
N ASP A 176 5.56 13.91 -26.35
CA ASP A 176 6.40 14.92 -27.02
C ASP A 176 7.90 14.63 -26.85
N LYS A 177 8.25 13.47 -26.27
CA LYS A 177 9.65 13.07 -26.08
C LYS A 177 10.01 11.99 -27.10
N ASP A 178 10.94 12.31 -27.99
CA ASP A 178 11.61 11.30 -28.83
C ASP A 178 12.36 10.34 -27.92
N PHE A 179 11.81 9.13 -27.77
CA PHE A 179 12.33 8.13 -26.84
C PHE A 179 13.08 7.06 -27.62
N GLN A 180 14.40 7.15 -27.58
CA GLN A 180 15.31 6.33 -28.38
C GLN A 180 15.44 4.91 -27.80
N ASN A 181 15.98 3.99 -28.61
CA ASN A 181 16.18 2.60 -28.19
C ASN A 181 17.18 2.47 -27.01
N ILE A 182 18.23 3.30 -26.99
CA ILE A 182 19.24 3.33 -25.90
C ILE A 182 18.59 3.66 -24.55
N GLU A 183 17.65 4.61 -24.53
CA GLU A 183 16.93 4.97 -23.29
C GLU A 183 16.03 3.82 -22.81
N LYS A 184 15.45 3.03 -23.74
CA LYS A 184 14.67 1.84 -23.38
C LYS A 184 15.57 0.76 -22.79
N GLU A 185 16.71 0.49 -23.41
CA GLU A 185 17.68 -0.50 -22.92
C GLU A 185 18.18 -0.15 -21.52
N HIS A 186 18.50 1.11 -21.27
CA HIS A 186 18.89 1.57 -19.94
C HIS A 186 17.77 1.34 -18.90
N ILE A 187 16.51 1.65 -19.24
CA ILE A 187 15.36 1.36 -18.35
C ILE A 187 15.21 -0.14 -18.08
N LEU A 188 15.39 -0.99 -19.10
CA LEU A 188 15.30 -2.43 -18.95
C LEU A 188 16.38 -2.96 -17.99
N GLN A 189 17.61 -2.45 -18.11
CA GLN A 189 18.74 -2.78 -17.23
C GLN A 189 18.47 -2.34 -15.79
N GLU A 190 18.07 -1.08 -15.59
CA GLU A 190 17.81 -0.51 -14.27
C GLU A 190 16.68 -1.21 -13.51
N LEU A 191 15.59 -1.60 -14.20
CA LEU A 191 14.50 -2.34 -13.57
C LEU A 191 14.86 -3.79 -13.26
N ASN A 192 15.80 -4.38 -14.00
CA ASN A 192 16.25 -5.77 -13.85
C ASN A 192 15.07 -6.77 -13.74
N LEU A 193 14.13 -6.68 -14.69
CA LEU A 193 12.98 -7.58 -14.80
C LEU A 193 12.98 -8.28 -16.16
N PRO A 194 12.38 -9.49 -16.25
CA PRO A 194 12.10 -10.11 -17.54
C PRO A 194 11.37 -9.16 -18.48
N GLN A 195 11.74 -9.13 -19.76
CA GLN A 195 11.21 -8.16 -20.73
C GLN A 195 9.68 -8.23 -20.87
N ASN A 196 9.08 -9.42 -20.75
CA ASN A 196 7.62 -9.60 -20.78
C ASN A 196 6.88 -8.95 -19.59
N LYS A 197 7.61 -8.53 -18.55
CA LYS A 197 7.08 -7.78 -17.40
C LYS A 197 7.10 -6.28 -17.59
N ILE A 198 7.73 -5.77 -18.65
CA ILE A 198 7.87 -4.34 -18.90
C ILE A 198 7.08 -3.98 -20.16
N LYS A 199 6.12 -3.06 -20.01
CA LYS A 199 5.30 -2.53 -21.10
C LYS A 199 5.62 -1.07 -21.29
N PHE A 200 5.88 -0.66 -22.53
CA PHE A 200 6.07 0.74 -22.87
C PHE A 200 4.76 1.30 -23.45
N SER A 201 4.38 2.48 -22.99
CA SER A 201 3.16 3.17 -23.43
C SER A 201 3.41 4.67 -23.55
N SER A 202 2.69 5.34 -24.46
CA SER A 202 2.72 6.80 -24.56
C SER A 202 1.66 7.43 -23.64
N GLY A 203 1.98 8.58 -23.05
CA GLY A 203 1.10 9.31 -22.13
C GLY A 203 0.97 10.78 -22.52
N SER A 204 -0.27 11.24 -22.75
CA SER A 204 -0.57 12.57 -23.28
C SER A 204 -0.35 13.74 -22.32
N TYR A 205 -0.19 13.49 -21.01
CA TYR A 205 -0.21 14.54 -19.97
C TYR A 205 1.01 14.51 -19.06
N ASN A 206 1.99 13.65 -19.34
CA ASN A 206 3.18 13.51 -18.50
C ASN A 206 4.33 14.33 -19.10
N LYS A 207 4.93 15.22 -18.30
CA LYS A 207 6.15 15.97 -18.68
C LYS A 207 7.45 15.16 -18.49
N LYS A 208 7.37 14.06 -17.75
CA LYS A 208 8.50 13.17 -17.40
C LYS A 208 8.06 11.72 -17.58
N VAL A 209 9.02 10.84 -17.80
CA VAL A 209 8.77 9.39 -17.77
C VAL A 209 8.21 9.03 -16.39
N LYS A 210 7.18 8.19 -16.38
CA LYS A 210 6.62 7.62 -15.15
C LYS A 210 6.67 6.11 -15.25
N TYR A 211 7.02 5.48 -14.15
CA TYR A 211 7.02 4.04 -14.01
C TYR A 211 5.82 3.68 -13.15
N ARG A 212 5.03 2.71 -13.59
CA ARG A 212 3.86 2.25 -12.85
C ARG A 212 3.93 0.76 -12.60
N VAL A 213 4.08 0.37 -11.35
CA VAL A 213 3.86 -1.02 -10.92
C VAL A 213 2.37 -1.32 -11.00
N CYS A 214 2.00 -2.39 -11.69
CA CYS A 214 0.62 -2.78 -11.94
C CYS A 214 0.37 -4.22 -11.47
N VAL A 215 -0.64 -4.37 -10.61
CA VAL A 215 -1.18 -5.66 -10.19
C VAL A 215 -2.67 -5.65 -10.52
N ASP A 216 -3.08 -6.52 -11.44
CA ASP A 216 -4.45 -6.57 -11.97
C ASP A 216 -5.47 -7.20 -11.00
N ARG A 217 -5.14 -7.28 -9.71
CA ARG A 217 -5.93 -7.94 -8.67
C ARG A 217 -6.08 -7.01 -7.47
N SER A 218 -7.31 -6.83 -7.00
CA SER A 218 -7.62 -5.90 -5.91
C SER A 218 -7.36 -6.47 -4.52
N ILE A 219 -7.16 -7.79 -4.39
CA ILE A 219 -6.96 -8.45 -3.10
C ILE A 219 -5.80 -7.85 -2.29
N VAL A 220 -4.76 -7.34 -2.96
CA VAL A 220 -3.62 -6.68 -2.30
C VAL A 220 -4.07 -5.39 -1.60
N ILE A 221 -4.99 -4.64 -2.21
CA ILE A 221 -5.59 -3.44 -1.59
C ILE A 221 -6.36 -3.85 -0.34
N ASP A 222 -7.22 -4.86 -0.48
CA ASP A 222 -8.05 -5.34 0.63
C ASP A 222 -7.19 -5.88 1.79
N LEU A 223 -6.06 -6.53 1.48
CA LEU A 223 -5.05 -6.95 2.45
C LEU A 223 -4.45 -5.75 3.19
N PHE A 224 -3.97 -4.72 2.49
CA PHE A 224 -3.33 -3.57 3.12
C PHE A 224 -4.31 -2.75 3.97
N LEU A 225 -5.54 -2.60 3.52
CA LEU A 225 -6.60 -1.97 4.31
C LEU A 225 -6.92 -2.78 5.57
N SER A 226 -6.91 -4.11 5.50
CA SER A 226 -7.16 -4.96 6.68
C SER A 226 -6.09 -4.83 7.77
N MET A 227 -4.88 -4.39 7.41
CA MET A 227 -3.75 -4.23 8.33
C MET A 227 -3.57 -2.79 8.85
N GLU A 228 -4.36 -1.83 8.36
CA GLU A 228 -4.18 -0.39 8.65
C GLU A 228 -4.15 -0.10 10.15
N LYS A 229 -5.09 -0.66 10.90
CA LYS A 229 -5.16 -0.45 12.35
C LYS A 229 -3.88 -0.95 13.04
N THR A 230 -3.48 -2.18 12.76
CA THR A 230 -2.28 -2.78 13.37
C THR A 230 -1.03 -1.98 13.04
N VAL A 231 -0.89 -1.55 11.79
CA VAL A 231 0.22 -0.69 11.35
C VAL A 231 0.24 0.62 12.14
N LYS A 232 -0.91 1.30 12.24
CA LYS A 232 -1.00 2.59 12.94
C LYS A 232 -0.74 2.44 14.44
N ASP A 233 -1.27 1.41 15.07
CA ASP A 233 -1.05 1.13 16.50
C ASP A 233 0.44 0.89 16.80
N ILE A 234 1.14 0.11 15.96
CA ILE A 234 2.59 -0.12 16.10
C ILE A 234 3.36 1.20 15.94
N SER A 235 3.05 1.99 14.91
CA SER A 235 3.69 3.29 14.68
C SER A 235 3.44 4.30 15.81
N LEU A 236 2.36 4.17 16.59
CA LEU A 236 2.13 5.05 17.74
C LEU A 236 3.01 4.68 18.94
N ILE A 237 3.36 3.41 19.08
CA ILE A 237 4.05 2.87 20.26
C ILE A 237 5.56 2.86 20.06
N TYR A 238 6.05 2.54 18.86
CA TYR A 238 7.47 2.29 18.60
C TYR A 238 8.09 3.38 17.70
N PRO A 239 9.06 4.17 18.21
CA PRO A 239 9.64 5.29 17.46
C PRO A 239 10.29 4.93 16.12
N ASP A 240 11.02 3.81 16.05
CA ASP A 240 11.69 3.39 14.81
C ASP A 240 10.69 3.05 13.71
N TYR A 241 9.60 2.39 14.10
CA TYR A 241 8.46 2.05 13.23
C TYR A 241 7.72 3.30 12.77
N ALA A 242 7.47 4.23 13.70
CA ALA A 242 6.91 5.53 13.40
C ALA A 242 7.76 6.28 12.37
N SER A 243 9.08 6.24 12.52
CA SER A 243 10.02 6.92 11.63
C SER A 243 9.94 6.36 10.22
N SER A 244 9.95 5.04 10.08
CA SER A 244 9.78 4.38 8.78
C SER A 244 8.42 4.67 8.14
N TYR A 245 7.35 4.71 8.93
CA TYR A 245 6.03 5.09 8.42
C TYR A 245 6.01 6.53 7.88
N VAL A 246 6.56 7.50 8.63
CA VAL A 246 6.63 8.89 8.15
C VAL A 246 7.54 8.98 6.93
N ARG A 247 8.66 8.26 6.91
CA ARG A 247 9.61 8.25 5.79
C ARG A 247 8.96 7.76 4.50
N GLY A 248 8.17 6.68 4.54
CA GLY A 248 7.45 6.21 3.35
C GLY A 248 6.48 7.24 2.78
N ILE A 249 5.75 7.96 3.65
CA ILE A 249 4.93 9.10 3.20
C ILE A 249 5.80 10.20 2.56
N MET A 250 6.93 10.55 3.18
CA MET A 250 7.82 11.61 2.68
C MET A 250 8.52 11.26 1.37
N ILE A 251 8.82 9.98 1.13
CA ILE A 251 9.31 9.48 -0.17
C ILE A 251 8.28 9.76 -1.27
N GLY A 252 6.98 9.61 -1.01
CA GLY A 252 5.93 9.90 -1.99
C GLY A 252 5.60 11.39 -2.10
N GLU A 253 5.13 11.98 -1.00
CA GLU A 253 4.44 13.28 -1.00
C GLU A 253 5.27 14.42 -0.37
N GLY A 254 6.40 14.09 0.27
CA GLY A 254 7.26 15.07 0.92
C GLY A 254 8.13 15.85 -0.07
N THR A 255 8.51 17.09 0.26
CA THR A 255 9.47 17.87 -0.54
C THR A 255 10.29 18.78 0.38
N ALA A 256 11.60 18.84 0.14
CA ALA A 256 12.48 19.84 0.74
C ALA A 256 12.67 21.02 -0.21
N TYR A 257 12.73 22.23 0.35
CA TYR A 257 12.91 23.47 -0.40
C TYR A 257 14.19 24.18 0.04
N PHE A 258 15.15 24.26 -0.88
CA PHE A 258 16.38 25.05 -0.75
C PHE A 258 16.16 26.44 -1.35
N ASN A 259 15.50 27.33 -0.61
CA ASN A 259 15.20 28.71 -1.02
C ASN A 259 15.83 29.71 -0.03
N LYS A 260 15.44 30.99 -0.09
CA LYS A 260 15.79 32.01 0.92
C LYS A 260 15.53 31.53 2.36
N TYR A 261 14.51 30.70 2.55
CA TYR A 261 14.22 30.01 3.81
C TYR A 261 14.14 28.51 3.52
N PHE A 262 14.78 27.71 4.36
CA PHE A 262 14.76 26.25 4.26
C PHE A 262 13.53 25.70 4.97
N TYR A 263 12.82 24.79 4.31
CA TYR A 263 11.71 24.08 4.91
C TYR A 263 11.43 22.76 4.21
N ILE A 264 10.79 21.86 4.95
CA ILE A 264 10.23 20.61 4.45
C ILE A 264 8.71 20.76 4.46
N LYS A 265 8.08 20.24 3.41
CA LYS A 265 6.64 20.30 3.19
C LYS A 265 6.12 18.90 2.87
N LEU A 266 4.93 18.60 3.35
CA LEU A 266 4.14 17.44 2.93
C LEU A 266 2.74 17.95 2.56
N GLU A 267 2.21 17.55 1.41
CA GLU A 267 0.84 17.89 0.97
C GLU A 267 0.02 16.64 0.70
N MET A 268 -1.17 16.53 1.30
CA MET A 268 -2.06 15.38 1.10
C MET A 268 -3.53 15.79 1.21
N LYS A 269 -4.42 15.09 0.50
CA LYS A 269 -5.87 15.31 0.61
C LYS A 269 -6.51 14.68 1.85
N ASN A 270 -5.92 13.61 2.37
CA ASN A 270 -6.49 12.86 3.48
C ASN A 270 -6.14 13.53 4.81
N GLU A 271 -7.05 14.36 5.32
CA GLU A 271 -6.90 15.07 6.60
C GLU A 271 -6.58 14.12 7.77
N ARG A 272 -7.23 12.94 7.82
CA ARG A 272 -7.02 11.97 8.90
C ARG A 272 -5.58 11.46 8.90
N GLU A 273 -5.05 11.21 7.71
CA GLU A 273 -3.66 10.78 7.55
C GLU A 273 -2.68 11.90 7.92
N VAL A 274 -2.97 13.15 7.52
CA VAL A 274 -2.17 14.32 7.91
C VAL A 274 -2.14 14.51 9.43
N LYS A 275 -3.29 14.37 10.11
CA LYS A 275 -3.35 14.44 11.58
C LYS A 275 -2.57 13.31 12.24
N PHE A 276 -2.62 12.10 11.67
CA PHE A 276 -1.84 10.97 12.14
C PHE A 276 -0.34 11.22 12.03
N ILE A 277 0.15 11.65 10.85
CA ILE A 277 1.56 12.00 10.63
C ILE A 277 2.00 13.13 11.56
N SER A 278 1.15 14.16 11.76
CA SER A 278 1.43 15.22 12.73
C SER A 278 1.62 14.68 14.14
N HIS A 279 0.78 13.74 14.56
CA HIS A 279 0.93 13.11 15.87
C HIS A 279 2.28 12.36 15.98
N LEU A 280 2.68 11.59 14.96
CA LEU A 280 3.98 10.92 14.93
C LEU A 280 5.15 11.92 15.00
N LEU A 281 5.08 13.01 14.23
CA LEU A 281 6.11 14.05 14.24
C LEU A 281 6.23 14.74 15.62
N LYS A 282 5.12 14.92 16.35
CA LYS A 282 5.17 15.44 17.73
C LYS A 282 5.91 14.48 18.67
N ASN A 283 5.73 13.17 18.50
CA ASN A 283 6.43 12.17 19.31
C ASN A 283 7.95 12.20 19.08
N PHE A 284 8.41 12.71 17.94
CA PHE A 284 9.82 12.95 17.63
C PHE A 284 10.34 14.33 18.08
N ASN A 285 9.52 15.13 18.77
CA ASN A 285 9.81 16.54 19.06
C ASN A 285 10.08 17.40 17.81
N ILE A 286 9.57 17.00 16.64
CA ILE A 286 9.67 17.78 15.41
C ILE A 286 8.53 18.81 15.39
N LEU A 287 8.90 20.08 15.58
CA LEU A 287 7.96 21.19 15.57
C LEU A 287 7.53 21.53 14.14
N HIS A 288 6.22 21.58 13.93
CA HIS A 288 5.61 21.77 12.62
C HIS A 288 4.26 22.46 12.73
N THR A 289 3.75 22.93 11.59
CA THR A 289 2.40 23.50 11.46
C THR A 289 1.58 22.69 10.47
N ILE A 290 0.30 22.48 10.77
CA ILE A 290 -0.68 21.92 9.82
C ILE A 290 -1.59 23.05 9.35
N LYS A 291 -1.87 23.11 8.05
CA LYS A 291 -2.83 24.07 7.48
C LYS A 291 -3.53 23.48 6.25
N GLU A 292 -4.81 23.75 6.10
CA GLU A 292 -5.52 23.54 4.84
C GLU A 292 -5.17 24.65 3.84
N ARG A 293 -4.95 24.29 2.57
CA ARG A 293 -4.62 25.25 1.53
C ARG A 293 -5.82 26.13 1.18
N ASN A 294 -5.61 27.44 1.24
CA ASN A 294 -6.60 28.44 0.82
C ASN A 294 -6.94 28.32 -0.68
N ASP A 295 -5.95 28.00 -1.52
CA ASP A 295 -6.08 27.94 -2.97
C ASP A 295 -6.54 26.57 -3.50
N ARG A 296 -6.64 25.56 -2.63
CA ARG A 296 -7.07 24.21 -2.99
C ARG A 296 -7.76 23.52 -1.81
N LEU A 297 -9.05 23.77 -1.69
CA LEU A 297 -9.92 23.15 -0.68
C LEU A 297 -9.75 21.62 -0.65
N GLY A 298 -9.67 21.08 0.56
CA GLY A 298 -9.43 19.67 0.83
C GLY A 298 -7.98 19.22 0.64
N MET A 299 -7.02 20.13 0.43
CA MET A 299 -5.59 19.82 0.44
C MET A 299 -4.93 20.34 1.72
N TRP A 300 -4.39 19.42 2.51
CA TRP A 300 -3.77 19.70 3.80
C TRP A 300 -2.25 19.69 3.67
N THR A 301 -1.59 20.55 4.44
CA THR A 301 -0.13 20.68 4.41
C THR A 301 0.47 20.58 5.80
N ILE A 302 1.57 19.85 5.94
CA ILE A 302 2.50 19.93 7.08
C ILE A 302 3.74 20.72 6.64
N PHE A 303 4.15 21.69 7.45
CA PHE A 303 5.38 22.47 7.25
C PHE A 303 6.33 22.31 8.44
N ILE A 304 7.58 21.92 8.16
CA ILE A 304 8.70 21.86 9.12
C ILE A 304 9.74 22.89 8.69
N GLY A 305 9.96 23.92 9.50
CA GLY A 305 10.82 25.04 9.13
C GLY A 305 11.73 25.57 10.24
N ARG A 306 11.68 24.97 11.44
CA ARG A 306 12.62 25.30 12.51
C ARG A 306 13.90 24.50 12.32
N ARG A 307 15.05 25.12 12.59
CA ARG A 307 16.37 24.52 12.43
C ARG A 307 16.47 23.16 13.10
N GLU A 308 16.15 23.09 14.39
CA GLU A 308 16.28 21.88 15.19
C GLU A 308 15.36 20.76 14.65
N SER A 309 14.17 21.15 14.18
CA SER A 309 13.20 20.22 13.61
C SER A 309 13.59 19.70 12.22
N ILE A 310 14.31 20.50 11.42
CA ILE A 310 14.87 20.05 10.13
C ILE A 310 16.01 19.07 10.37
N LEU A 311 16.90 19.36 11.34
CA LEU A 311 18.00 18.46 11.72
C LEU A 311 17.46 17.13 12.25
N GLU A 312 16.47 17.19 13.14
CA GLU A 312 15.86 16.00 13.72
C GLU A 312 15.07 15.20 12.67
N PHE A 313 14.39 15.89 11.75
CA PHE A 313 13.77 15.24 10.60
C PHE A 313 14.79 14.49 9.74
N ASN A 314 15.95 15.10 9.44
CA ASN A 314 16.98 14.43 8.65
C ASN A 314 17.54 13.20 9.38
N ARG A 315 17.78 13.31 10.69
CA ARG A 315 18.32 12.23 11.51
C ARG A 315 17.39 11.03 11.60
N LEU A 316 16.10 11.27 11.79
CA LEU A 316 15.12 10.21 12.01
C LEU A 316 14.51 9.72 10.70
N VAL A 317 13.98 10.65 9.91
CA VAL A 317 13.06 10.37 8.81
C VAL A 317 13.77 10.48 7.47
N GLY A 318 14.24 11.67 7.09
CA GLY A 318 14.80 11.93 5.76
C GLY A 318 13.82 11.64 4.61
N PHE A 319 14.37 11.45 3.41
CA PHE A 319 13.63 11.09 2.19
C PHE A 319 14.00 9.70 1.65
N GLY A 320 14.69 8.89 2.45
CA GLY A 320 15.03 7.50 2.14
C GLY A 320 15.59 7.31 0.73
N VAL A 321 14.98 6.41 -0.03
CA VAL A 321 15.40 6.07 -1.41
C VAL A 321 15.13 7.15 -2.46
N HIS A 322 14.47 8.26 -2.12
CA HIS A 322 14.23 9.36 -3.06
C HIS A 322 15.47 10.27 -3.15
N ILE A 323 16.50 9.80 -3.86
CA ILE A 323 17.84 10.40 -3.95
C ILE A 323 17.82 11.92 -4.20
N LYS A 324 17.01 12.40 -5.16
CA LYS A 324 16.97 13.85 -5.48
C LYS A 324 16.45 14.71 -4.33
N ARG A 325 15.48 14.22 -3.56
CA ARG A 325 14.90 14.95 -2.41
C ARG A 325 15.85 14.87 -1.22
N GLN A 326 16.47 13.71 -1.01
CA GLN A 326 17.51 13.55 0.01
C GLN A 326 18.69 14.49 -0.25
N ALA A 327 19.19 14.57 -1.49
CA ALA A 327 20.28 15.49 -1.84
C ALA A 327 19.95 16.97 -1.60
N VAL A 328 18.67 17.37 -1.76
CA VAL A 328 18.24 18.73 -1.41
C VAL A 328 18.24 18.92 0.10
N LEU A 329 17.78 17.92 0.87
CA LEU A 329 17.84 17.96 2.33
C LEU A 329 19.27 18.02 2.84
N ASP A 330 20.18 17.21 2.31
CA ASP A 330 21.60 17.19 2.70
C ASP A 330 22.23 18.58 2.51
N ARG A 331 21.97 19.22 1.37
CA ARG A 331 22.40 20.61 1.11
C ARG A 331 21.85 21.62 2.11
N ILE A 332 20.59 21.44 2.55
CA ILE A 332 20.01 22.27 3.63
C ILE A 332 20.80 22.06 4.92
N ILE A 333 21.11 20.81 5.27
CA ILE A 333 21.87 20.49 6.50
C ILE A 333 23.27 21.10 6.47
N ASP A 334 23.97 20.99 5.34
CA ASP A 334 25.29 21.59 5.16
C ASP A 334 25.23 23.12 5.34
N SER A 335 24.21 23.76 4.74
CA SER A 335 24.03 25.21 4.83
C SER A 335 23.71 25.68 6.26
N ILE A 336 22.90 24.92 7.00
CA ILE A 336 22.59 25.18 8.41
C ILE A 336 23.84 25.04 9.30
N SER A 337 24.77 24.16 8.92
CA SER A 337 26.01 23.93 9.66
C SER A 337 27.01 25.08 9.47
N VAL A 338 27.04 25.67 8.27
CA VAL A 338 27.91 26.81 7.93
C VAL A 338 27.33 28.15 8.38
N ASN A 339 26.01 28.34 8.27
CA ASN A 339 25.34 29.58 8.67
C ASN A 339 24.06 29.28 9.49
N PRO A 340 24.19 29.24 10.83
CA PRO A 340 23.11 28.93 11.77
C PRO A 340 21.84 29.79 11.62
N ASP A 341 21.98 31.02 11.14
CA ASP A 341 20.93 32.05 11.16
C ASP A 341 19.97 32.00 9.96
N VAL A 342 20.26 31.16 8.95
CA VAL A 342 19.43 31.03 7.74
C VAL A 342 18.14 30.21 7.99
N ALA A 343 18.10 29.45 9.07
CA ALA A 343 16.96 28.62 9.46
C ALA A 343 15.98 29.36 10.40
N VAL A 344 15.35 30.43 9.92
CA VAL A 344 14.41 31.29 10.67
C VAL A 344 13.27 31.67 9.72
N THR A 345 11.94 31.54 9.93
CA THR A 345 11.06 31.14 11.05
C THR A 345 9.79 30.51 10.44
N THR A 346 9.21 29.48 11.08
CA THR A 346 7.86 28.97 10.74
C THR A 346 6.78 30.07 10.78
N ARG A 347 6.96 31.11 11.60
CA ARG A 347 6.04 32.26 11.71
C ARG A 347 6.01 33.16 10.46
N LEU A 348 7.14 33.36 9.77
CA LEU A 348 7.24 34.24 8.60
C LEU A 348 6.68 33.61 7.32
N LEU A 349 6.78 32.28 7.18
CA LEU A 349 6.25 31.55 6.02
C LEU A 349 4.72 31.36 6.12
N VAL A 350 4.17 31.15 7.31
CA VAL A 350 2.71 31.14 7.54
C VAL A 350 2.11 32.51 7.19
N ALA A 351 2.72 33.60 7.66
CA ALA A 351 2.26 34.97 7.37
C ALA A 351 2.38 35.37 5.88
N LYS A 352 3.33 34.78 5.12
CA LYS A 352 3.45 35.01 3.66
C LYS A 352 2.54 34.12 2.82
N ALA A 353 2.24 32.90 3.28
CA ALA A 353 1.22 32.03 2.67
C ALA A 353 -0.21 32.55 2.91
N GLU A 354 -0.40 33.53 3.79
CA GLU A 354 -1.67 34.23 4.04
C GLU A 354 -1.85 35.50 3.18
N LYS A 355 -0.81 35.93 2.45
CA LYS A 355 -0.83 37.12 1.58
C LYS A 355 -0.83 36.80 0.08
N LYS A 356 -1.09 35.56 -0.31
CA LYS A 356 -1.40 35.12 -1.67
C LYS A 356 -2.61 34.21 -1.60
#